data_AF-A0A179I1V4-F1
#
_entry.id   AF-A0A179I1V4-F1
#
_cell.length_a   1.000
_cell.length_b   1.000
_cell.length_c   1.000
_cell.angle_alpha   90.00
_cell.angle_beta   90.00
_cell.angle_gamma   90.00
#
_symmetry.space_group_name_H-M   'P 1'
#
loop_
_entity.id
_entity.type
_entity.pdbx_description
1 polymer ?
#
loop_
_entity_poly.entity_id
_entity_poly.type
_entity_poly.pdbx_seq_one_letter_code
_entity_poly.pdbx_strand_id
1 'polypeptide(L)'
;MSFLLVAVFGLLTCPQLCVHASPVPDGSVGDTGITAEQMKDAFPARDPFNSTNWWGTSLYGYDKCGDISSHIKGWINEAYTDANKLVNLEGVKENIDWNSAASLEYLGPPALNKDQQKQIQAVFKNVATVSPGYAPFPNWIRVRCDDPAQVCSYKCPTTQEDESEGQVIAYARNPDVAAGRKWPDISFCPVWYGMRNLDNAIAWGSGRSNPKNSQDISNYVSRASAFLHELFHLDVAANSVNNNPNPQIRDIKIRYTKKDGKDSTWVAAYGPKHAKILARFLPISPSSKQTGYFVQRNDDNFVYFALANYIMSKTKWYPFLPVVAEHSVQIPIVPRPRSADPFVIYQDNGDKPATLIDFSPETVGNTSQISGSGDCPTANVQATDPNSFQMGKAIPSDSYPEAYWKEREGWIKSLGDGDNAGKCKMTVKEIWTCENPDSNLYASMSISNPNGVNLYTTPGSAHSPGQPINDKAPLKITVPGMQETLTIVGEHTNDYIQFYYGSKAWRSGDTTGDAKCNLKGDDWGKGPTGCPNAMAASRTFECQFPC
;
A
#
# COMPACT_ATOMS: atom_id res chain seq x y z
N MET A 1 54.31 -51.14 -13.99
CA MET A 1 53.79 -51.26 -12.62
C MET A 1 53.65 -49.85 -12.09
N SER A 2 52.39 -49.39 -12.03
CA SER A 2 51.95 -48.04 -11.70
C SER A 2 51.74 -47.89 -10.20
N PHE A 3 52.09 -46.74 -9.61
CA PHE A 3 51.41 -46.13 -8.45
C PHE A 3 51.81 -44.64 -8.42
N LEU A 4 51.06 -43.77 -9.09
CA LEU A 4 49.96 -42.92 -8.59
C LEU A 4 50.41 -41.86 -7.56
N LEU A 5 50.60 -40.64 -8.08
CA LEU A 5 50.62 -39.37 -7.33
C LEU A 5 49.20 -39.07 -6.82
N VAL A 6 49.05 -38.72 -5.54
CA VAL A 6 47.86 -38.01 -5.04
C VAL A 6 48.34 -36.75 -4.33
N ALA A 7 47.91 -35.61 -4.88
CA ALA A 7 48.12 -34.27 -4.32
C ALA A 7 47.14 -34.01 -3.17
N VAL A 8 47.66 -33.44 -2.09
CA VAL A 8 46.88 -32.97 -0.94
C VAL A 8 46.39 -31.54 -1.24
N PHE A 9 45.09 -31.40 -1.49
CA PHE A 9 44.40 -30.10 -1.45
C PHE A 9 43.76 -29.93 -0.06
N GLY A 10 44.25 -28.95 0.70
CA GLY A 10 43.63 -28.52 1.95
C GLY A 10 42.40 -27.65 1.65
N LEU A 11 41.21 -28.15 2.02
CA LEU A 11 39.99 -27.38 2.14
C LEU A 11 39.82 -26.97 3.60
N LEU A 12 39.94 -25.67 3.86
CA LEU A 12 39.49 -25.03 5.09
C LEU A 12 37.96 -25.09 5.15
N THR A 13 37.42 -25.93 6.03
CA THR A 13 36.00 -25.93 6.39
C THR A 13 35.77 -25.09 7.65
N CYS A 14 34.80 -24.19 7.55
CA CYS A 14 34.30 -23.32 8.61
C CYS A 14 33.60 -24.15 9.71
N PRO A 15 33.81 -23.91 11.01
CA PRO A 15 33.13 -24.67 12.05
C PRO A 15 31.67 -24.22 12.18
N GLN A 16 30.76 -25.08 11.74
CA GLN A 16 29.35 -25.06 12.09
C GLN A 16 29.20 -25.22 13.62
N LEU A 17 28.85 -24.14 14.31
CA LEU A 17 28.17 -24.21 15.60
C LEU A 17 26.72 -24.67 15.36
N CYS A 18 26.57 -25.96 15.06
CA CYS A 18 25.29 -26.65 15.18
C CYS A 18 25.03 -26.90 16.67
N VAL A 19 24.30 -25.99 17.31
CA VAL A 19 23.66 -26.30 18.60
C VAL A 19 22.72 -27.48 18.34
N HIS A 20 23.06 -28.64 18.88
CA HIS A 20 22.26 -29.85 18.81
C HIS A 20 20.92 -29.60 19.52
N ALA A 21 19.85 -29.42 18.76
CA ALA A 21 18.50 -29.62 19.28
C ALA A 21 18.28 -31.13 19.46
N SER A 22 18.12 -31.57 20.70
CA SER A 22 17.77 -32.95 21.02
C SER A 22 16.43 -33.33 20.36
N PRO A 23 16.27 -34.59 19.89
CA PRO A 23 14.98 -35.07 19.43
C PRO A 23 14.02 -35.20 20.62
N VAL A 24 12.83 -34.60 20.52
CA VAL A 24 11.78 -34.75 21.55
C VAL A 24 11.17 -36.16 21.41
N PRO A 25 11.20 -36.98 22.48
CA PRO A 25 10.53 -38.27 22.48
C PRO A 25 9.04 -38.11 22.77
N ASP A 26 8.24 -38.85 21.99
CA ASP A 26 6.94 -39.48 22.29
C ASP A 26 5.91 -38.72 23.19
N GLY A 27 4.76 -38.39 22.59
CA GLY A 27 3.46 -38.52 23.26
C GLY A 27 2.99 -37.47 24.27
N SER A 28 3.76 -36.43 24.59
CA SER A 28 3.24 -35.29 25.39
C SER A 28 3.12 -34.04 24.53
N VAL A 29 1.91 -33.49 24.46
CA VAL A 29 1.70 -32.10 24.04
C VAL A 29 2.54 -31.26 24.98
N GLY A 30 3.73 -30.85 24.52
CA GLY A 30 4.63 -30.02 25.31
C GLY A 30 3.84 -28.85 25.87
N ASP A 31 4.09 -28.50 27.13
CA ASP A 31 3.38 -27.44 27.84
C ASP A 31 3.40 -26.15 27.01
N THR A 32 2.38 -25.95 26.17
CA THR A 32 2.14 -24.74 25.39
C THR A 32 1.30 -23.76 26.19
N GLY A 33 0.67 -24.21 27.30
CA GLY A 33 -0.34 -23.45 28.02
C GLY A 33 -1.62 -23.18 27.21
N ILE A 34 -1.82 -23.87 26.07
CA ILE A 34 -3.00 -23.76 25.19
C ILE A 34 -3.77 -25.08 25.28
N THR A 35 -5.08 -25.03 25.50
CA THR A 35 -5.90 -26.26 25.63
C THR A 35 -6.16 -26.92 24.27
N ALA A 36 -6.50 -28.21 24.29
CA ALA A 36 -6.85 -28.95 23.08
C ALA A 36 -8.05 -28.32 22.34
N GLU A 37 -9.02 -27.77 23.07
CA GLU A 37 -10.16 -27.04 22.53
C GLU A 37 -9.71 -25.75 21.84
N GLN A 38 -8.81 -24.99 22.48
CA GLN A 38 -8.27 -23.77 21.89
C GLN A 38 -7.44 -24.05 20.63
N MET A 39 -6.70 -25.17 20.58
CA MET A 39 -5.97 -25.58 19.38
C MET A 39 -6.93 -25.93 18.23
N LYS A 40 -8.03 -26.63 18.51
CA LYS A 40 -9.06 -26.94 17.52
C LYS A 40 -9.84 -25.70 17.06
N ASP A 41 -10.07 -24.76 17.96
CA ASP A 41 -10.76 -23.50 17.69
C ASP A 41 -9.87 -22.45 17.00
N ALA A 42 -8.55 -22.67 16.98
CA ALA A 42 -7.59 -21.75 16.40
C ALA A 42 -7.76 -21.55 14.87
N PHE A 43 -7.11 -20.52 14.33
CA PHE A 43 -7.06 -20.26 12.89
C PHE A 43 -5.62 -20.04 12.41
N PRO A 44 -5.06 -20.94 11.58
CA PRO A 44 -5.63 -22.25 11.22
C PRO A 44 -5.72 -23.16 12.45
N ALA A 45 -6.70 -24.07 12.43
CA ALA A 45 -6.90 -25.06 13.50
C ALA A 45 -5.71 -26.03 13.55
N ARG A 46 -5.37 -26.49 14.76
CA ARG A 46 -4.31 -27.48 14.98
C ARG A 46 -4.84 -28.73 15.64
N ASP A 47 -4.35 -29.87 15.16
CA ASP A 47 -4.56 -31.15 15.83
C ASP A 47 -3.59 -31.25 17.02
N PRO A 48 -4.09 -31.32 18.27
CA PRO A 48 -3.24 -31.44 19.44
C PRO A 48 -2.39 -32.72 19.43
N PHE A 49 -2.76 -33.74 18.66
CA PHE A 49 -2.06 -35.03 18.62
C PHE A 49 -1.15 -35.20 17.39
N ASN A 50 -1.17 -34.25 16.45
CA ASN A 50 -0.38 -34.33 15.23
C ASN A 50 0.47 -33.07 14.99
N SER A 51 1.72 -33.12 15.43
CA SER A 51 2.72 -32.04 15.28
C SER A 51 3.18 -31.83 13.84
N THR A 52 2.94 -32.77 12.91
CA THR A 52 3.30 -32.57 11.50
C THR A 52 2.45 -31.50 10.80
N ASN A 53 1.31 -31.14 11.39
CA ASN A 53 0.41 -30.09 10.90
C ASN A 53 0.70 -28.72 11.53
N TRP A 54 1.75 -28.59 12.34
CA TRP A 54 2.01 -27.41 13.16
C TRP A 54 2.90 -26.35 12.46
N TRP A 55 2.69 -26.14 11.17
CA TRP A 55 3.40 -25.09 10.42
C TRP A 55 2.71 -23.74 10.57
N GLY A 56 3.50 -22.67 10.62
CA GLY A 56 2.98 -21.30 10.58
C GLY A 56 2.59 -20.73 11.91
N THR A 57 1.78 -19.67 11.85
CA THR A 57 1.25 -18.99 13.04
C THR A 57 -0.25 -19.19 13.13
N SER A 58 -0.73 -19.61 14.29
CA SER A 58 -2.17 -19.76 14.58
C SER A 58 -2.67 -18.68 15.54
N LEU A 59 -3.83 -18.14 15.22
CA LEU A 59 -4.62 -17.27 16.08
C LEU A 59 -5.47 -18.12 17.01
N TYR A 60 -5.45 -17.87 18.32
CA TYR A 60 -6.22 -18.64 19.31
C TYR A 60 -6.84 -17.75 20.40
N GLY A 61 -7.68 -18.34 21.25
CA GLY A 61 -8.30 -17.67 22.40
C GLY A 61 -9.60 -16.96 22.04
N TYR A 62 -9.56 -16.00 21.10
CA TYR A 62 -10.70 -15.16 20.71
C TYR A 62 -11.49 -14.63 21.93
N ASP A 63 -10.76 -14.20 22.96
CA ASP A 63 -11.34 -13.91 24.27
C ASP A 63 -12.41 -12.81 24.14
N LYS A 64 -13.64 -13.12 24.58
CA LYS A 64 -14.81 -12.23 24.54
C LYS A 64 -15.26 -11.73 23.16
N CYS A 65 -14.67 -12.21 22.07
CA CYS A 65 -15.08 -11.79 20.73
C CYS A 65 -16.51 -12.26 20.40
N GLY A 66 -16.90 -13.45 20.88
CA GLY A 66 -18.26 -13.97 20.71
C GLY A 66 -19.33 -13.21 21.49
N ASP A 67 -18.96 -12.57 22.61
CA ASP A 67 -19.87 -11.75 23.42
C ASP A 67 -20.26 -10.45 22.68
N ILE A 68 -19.42 -9.99 21.75
CA ILE A 68 -19.67 -8.82 20.90
C ILE A 68 -20.53 -9.20 19.69
N SER A 69 -20.09 -10.20 18.92
CA SER A 69 -20.81 -10.75 17.78
C SER A 69 -20.16 -12.04 17.31
N SER A 70 -20.96 -13.01 16.86
CA SER A 70 -20.48 -14.26 16.28
C SER A 70 -19.64 -14.04 15.00
N HIS A 71 -19.75 -12.89 14.36
CA HIS A 71 -19.00 -12.55 13.14
C HIS A 71 -17.57 -12.07 13.40
N ILE A 72 -17.25 -11.56 14.61
CA ILE A 72 -15.94 -10.94 14.90
C ILE A 72 -14.78 -11.91 14.64
N LYS A 73 -14.93 -13.17 15.08
CA LYS A 73 -13.93 -14.20 14.82
C LYS A 73 -13.64 -14.37 13.32
N GLY A 74 -14.68 -14.39 12.49
CA GLY A 74 -14.54 -14.48 11.04
C GLY A 74 -13.81 -13.27 10.44
N TRP A 75 -14.12 -12.07 10.92
CA TRP A 75 -13.46 -10.84 10.47
C TRP A 75 -11.98 -10.79 10.86
N ILE A 76 -11.60 -11.30 12.03
CA ILE A 76 -10.20 -11.38 12.47
C ILE A 76 -9.42 -12.38 11.62
N ASN A 77 -10.02 -13.54 11.31
CA ASN A 77 -9.40 -14.55 10.44
C ASN A 77 -9.20 -14.04 9.01
N GLU A 78 -10.19 -13.31 8.49
CA GLU A 78 -10.11 -12.62 7.20
C GLU A 78 -8.99 -11.58 7.21
N ALA A 79 -8.95 -10.70 8.22
CA ALA A 79 -7.93 -9.66 8.34
C ALA A 79 -6.51 -10.22 8.45
N TYR A 80 -6.33 -11.33 9.18
CA TYR A 80 -5.05 -12.04 9.26
C TYR A 80 -4.59 -12.59 7.90
N THR A 81 -5.51 -13.20 7.16
CA THR A 81 -5.23 -13.71 5.81
C THR A 81 -4.94 -12.55 4.84
N ASP A 82 -5.69 -11.46 4.93
CA ASP A 82 -5.54 -10.28 4.09
C ASP A 82 -4.26 -9.50 4.39
N ALA A 83 -3.88 -9.36 5.66
CA ALA A 83 -2.60 -8.76 6.07
C ALA A 83 -1.43 -9.52 5.43
N ASN A 84 -1.55 -10.85 5.36
CA ASN A 84 -0.55 -11.68 4.70
C ASN A 84 -0.45 -11.42 3.18
N LYS A 85 -1.56 -11.09 2.51
CA LYS A 85 -1.55 -10.69 1.08
C LYS A 85 -0.72 -9.42 0.84
N LEU A 86 -0.74 -8.47 1.79
CA LEU A 86 0.02 -7.22 1.70
C LEU A 86 1.53 -7.48 1.74
N VAL A 87 1.99 -8.31 2.68
CA VAL A 87 3.43 -8.56 2.89
C VAL A 87 4.02 -9.66 2.00
N ASN A 88 3.21 -10.58 1.46
CA ASN A 88 3.68 -11.59 0.50
C ASN A 88 3.74 -11.10 -0.96
N LEU A 89 3.42 -9.83 -1.22
CA LEU A 89 3.53 -9.24 -2.55
C LEU A 89 5.00 -9.16 -2.99
N GLU A 90 5.27 -9.45 -4.26
CA GLU A 90 6.58 -9.22 -4.88
C GLU A 90 6.94 -7.73 -4.83
N GLY A 91 8.19 -7.40 -4.53
CA GLY A 91 8.61 -6.01 -4.28
C GLY A 91 8.28 -5.50 -2.88
N VAL A 92 7.55 -6.28 -2.06
CA VAL A 92 7.38 -6.05 -0.61
C VAL A 92 8.14 -7.12 0.18
N LYS A 93 7.78 -8.39 -0.02
CA LYS A 93 8.36 -9.54 0.69
C LYS A 93 9.86 -9.66 0.47
N GLU A 94 10.26 -9.49 -0.79
CA GLU A 94 11.61 -9.65 -1.31
C GLU A 94 11.79 -8.70 -2.50
N ASN A 95 13.03 -8.32 -2.78
CA ASN A 95 13.43 -7.48 -3.91
C ASN A 95 12.74 -6.10 -3.92
N ILE A 96 12.66 -5.43 -2.76
CA ILE A 96 12.17 -4.05 -2.68
C ILE A 96 12.92 -3.17 -3.70
N ASP A 97 12.17 -2.53 -4.59
CA ASP A 97 12.68 -1.45 -5.42
C ASP A 97 12.78 -0.18 -4.58
N TRP A 98 13.99 0.10 -4.07
CA TRP A 98 14.29 1.25 -3.23
C TRP A 98 14.13 2.60 -3.94
N ASN A 99 13.98 2.62 -5.27
CA ASN A 99 13.73 3.83 -6.06
C ASN A 99 12.26 3.97 -6.49
N SER A 100 11.39 3.02 -6.16
CA SER A 100 9.96 3.13 -6.42
C SER A 100 9.34 4.29 -5.62
N ALA A 101 8.25 4.87 -6.15
CA ALA A 101 7.47 5.89 -5.46
C ALA A 101 7.12 5.50 -4.01
N ALA A 102 6.63 4.28 -3.80
CA ALA A 102 6.29 3.76 -2.48
C ALA A 102 7.50 3.72 -1.53
N SER A 103 8.66 3.25 -2.00
CA SER A 103 9.89 3.24 -1.20
C SER A 103 10.35 4.65 -0.84
N LEU A 104 10.37 5.56 -1.81
CA LEU A 104 10.84 6.93 -1.59
C LEU A 104 9.95 7.70 -0.63
N GLU A 105 8.64 7.47 -0.66
CA GLU A 105 7.67 8.19 0.17
C GLU A 105 7.48 7.59 1.57
N TYR A 106 7.65 6.27 1.75
CA TYR A 106 7.44 5.62 3.06
C TYR A 106 8.70 5.06 3.70
N LEU A 107 9.77 4.80 2.96
CA LEU A 107 11.05 4.30 3.50
C LEU A 107 12.18 5.33 3.34
N GLY A 108 11.91 6.47 2.71
CA GLY A 108 12.88 7.51 2.43
C GLY A 108 13.84 7.14 1.29
N PRO A 109 14.68 8.09 0.85
CA PRO A 109 15.59 7.86 -0.27
C PRO A 109 16.70 6.85 0.07
N PRO A 110 17.16 6.03 -0.90
CA PRO A 110 18.18 5.01 -0.70
C PRO A 110 19.45 5.53 -0.03
N ALA A 111 19.86 6.76 -0.34
CA ALA A 111 21.05 7.38 0.23
C ALA A 111 20.98 7.54 1.77
N LEU A 112 19.77 7.58 2.34
CA LEU A 112 19.53 7.82 3.77
C LEU A 112 18.96 6.62 4.52
N ASN A 113 18.69 5.51 3.83
CA ASN A 113 18.23 4.26 4.44
C ASN A 113 19.09 3.03 4.09
N LYS A 114 20.16 3.21 3.30
CA LYS A 114 21.03 2.12 2.79
C LYS A 114 21.45 1.11 3.86
N ASP A 115 21.84 1.60 5.03
CA ASP A 115 22.32 0.77 6.13
C ASP A 115 21.21 -0.10 6.74
N GLN A 116 19.96 0.34 6.62
CA GLN A 116 18.76 -0.31 7.16
C GLN A 116 18.02 -1.19 6.15
N GLN A 117 18.32 -1.08 4.85
CA GLN A 117 17.60 -1.81 3.79
C GLN A 117 17.50 -3.31 4.02
N LYS A 118 18.59 -3.94 4.51
CA LYS A 118 18.60 -5.38 4.82
C LYS A 118 17.64 -5.73 5.96
N GLN A 119 17.59 -4.90 7.00
CA GLN A 119 16.71 -5.11 8.16
C GLN A 119 15.25 -4.87 7.78
N ILE A 120 14.97 -3.78 7.05
CA ILE A 120 13.63 -3.49 6.51
C ILE A 120 13.12 -4.67 5.66
N GLN A 121 13.93 -5.18 4.73
CA GLN A 121 13.56 -6.35 3.91
C GLN A 121 13.35 -7.61 4.76
N ALA A 122 14.22 -7.83 5.75
CA ALA A 122 14.12 -8.98 6.66
C ALA A 122 12.83 -8.93 7.48
N VAL A 123 12.41 -7.76 7.97
CA VAL A 123 11.14 -7.58 8.69
C VAL A 123 9.96 -8.02 7.82
N PHE A 124 9.83 -7.53 6.58
CA PHE A 124 8.75 -7.96 5.69
C PHE A 124 8.78 -9.46 5.43
N LYS A 125 9.98 -10.03 5.19
CA LYS A 125 10.15 -11.47 4.98
C LYS A 125 9.71 -12.29 6.20
N ASN A 126 10.03 -11.83 7.41
CA ASN A 126 9.66 -12.52 8.64
C ASN A 126 8.15 -12.40 8.91
N VAL A 127 7.57 -11.20 8.78
CA VAL A 127 6.12 -11.00 8.94
C VAL A 127 5.34 -11.82 7.90
N ALA A 128 5.85 -11.98 6.69
CA ALA A 128 5.25 -12.84 5.67
C ALA A 128 5.18 -14.33 6.07
N THR A 129 6.03 -14.79 7.01
CA THR A 129 5.95 -16.15 7.60
C THR A 129 4.87 -16.27 8.68
N VAL A 130 4.41 -15.14 9.23
CA VAL A 130 3.23 -15.06 10.10
C VAL A 130 1.99 -15.16 9.23
N SER A 131 1.74 -16.39 8.79
CA SER A 131 0.70 -16.76 7.83
C SER A 131 -0.03 -18.02 8.27
N PRO A 132 -1.28 -18.24 7.81
CA PRO A 132 -1.92 -19.54 7.84
C PRO A 132 -1.18 -20.48 6.86
N GLY A 133 0.01 -20.98 7.23
CA GLY A 133 0.88 -21.67 6.28
C GLY A 133 2.33 -21.84 6.73
N TYR A 134 3.29 -21.79 5.81
CA TYR A 134 4.66 -22.25 6.06
C TYR A 134 5.46 -21.33 7.02
N ALA A 135 5.65 -21.79 8.25
CA ALA A 135 6.76 -21.40 9.12
C ALA A 135 7.32 -22.68 9.76
N PRO A 136 8.66 -22.81 9.91
CA PRO A 136 9.29 -24.05 10.36
C PRO A 136 8.96 -24.45 11.81
N PHE A 137 8.31 -23.57 12.56
CA PHE A 137 7.92 -23.81 13.94
C PHE A 137 6.49 -23.30 14.22
N PRO A 138 5.76 -23.95 15.14
CA PRO A 138 4.47 -23.48 15.64
C PRO A 138 4.61 -22.15 16.37
N ASN A 139 4.01 -21.09 15.82
CA ASN A 139 3.80 -19.85 16.55
C ASN A 139 2.33 -19.66 16.89
N TRP A 140 2.08 -18.95 17.99
CA TRP A 140 0.73 -18.66 18.46
C TRP A 140 0.60 -17.17 18.76
N ILE A 141 -0.51 -16.58 18.31
CA ILE A 141 -0.92 -15.22 18.68
C ILE A 141 -2.29 -15.33 19.33
N ARG A 142 -2.41 -14.84 20.55
CA ARG A 142 -3.69 -14.82 21.27
C ARG A 142 -4.51 -13.63 20.77
N VAL A 143 -5.74 -13.88 20.36
CA VAL A 143 -6.70 -12.86 19.94
C VAL A 143 -7.58 -12.49 21.12
N ARG A 144 -7.76 -11.19 21.32
CA ARG A 144 -8.55 -10.64 22.42
C ARG A 144 -9.52 -9.55 21.95
N CYS A 145 -10.71 -9.55 22.54
CA CYS A 145 -11.71 -8.49 22.38
C CYS A 145 -12.18 -7.95 23.75
N ASP A 146 -11.45 -8.28 24.84
CA ASP A 146 -11.79 -7.95 26.22
C ASP A 146 -10.93 -6.85 26.86
N ASP A 147 -10.07 -6.21 26.06
CA ASP A 147 -9.24 -5.05 26.47
C ASP A 147 -8.55 -5.20 27.85
N PRO A 148 -7.73 -6.26 28.06
CA PRO A 148 -7.08 -6.52 29.35
C PRO A 148 -6.10 -5.43 29.77
N ALA A 149 -5.66 -4.56 28.86
CA ALA A 149 -4.79 -3.43 29.17
C ALA A 149 -5.58 -2.13 29.42
N GLN A 150 -6.90 -2.14 29.23
CA GLN A 150 -7.78 -0.97 29.34
C GLN A 150 -7.37 0.19 28.43
N VAL A 151 -6.82 -0.13 27.26
CA VAL A 151 -6.31 0.84 26.29
C VAL A 151 -7.41 1.28 25.33
N CYS A 152 -8.35 0.40 24.97
CA CYS A 152 -9.43 0.72 24.03
C CYS A 152 -10.39 1.80 24.55
N SER A 153 -10.48 1.95 25.87
CA SER A 153 -11.33 2.94 26.55
C SER A 153 -10.57 4.17 27.06
N TYR A 154 -9.27 4.24 26.78
CA TYR A 154 -8.41 5.32 27.27
C TYR A 154 -8.75 6.64 26.58
N LYS A 155 -8.97 7.69 27.39
CA LYS A 155 -9.25 9.05 26.92
C LYS A 155 -8.11 9.97 27.31
N CYS A 156 -7.60 10.72 26.34
CA CYS A 156 -6.55 11.68 26.62
C CYS A 156 -7.06 12.88 27.42
N PRO A 157 -6.34 13.31 28.46
CA PRO A 157 -6.66 14.56 29.15
C PRO A 157 -6.41 15.73 28.19
N THR A 158 -7.47 16.40 27.76
CA THR A 158 -7.38 17.60 26.91
C THR A 158 -7.13 18.84 27.77
N THR A 159 -6.24 19.74 27.34
CA THR A 159 -6.05 21.07 27.98
C THR A 159 -6.75 22.20 27.24
N GLN A 160 -7.46 21.96 26.13
CA GLN A 160 -8.18 22.97 25.35
C GLN A 160 -9.33 22.33 24.58
N GLU A 161 -10.34 23.15 24.25
CA GLU A 161 -11.70 22.92 23.75
C GLU A 161 -11.87 22.08 22.44
N ASP A 162 -10.96 21.18 22.09
CA ASP A 162 -11.13 20.25 20.97
C ASP A 162 -11.48 18.84 21.49
N GLU A 163 -12.78 18.54 21.51
CA GLU A 163 -13.40 17.26 21.88
C GLU A 163 -13.09 16.10 20.91
N SER A 164 -11.87 15.98 20.38
CA SER A 164 -11.52 14.75 19.66
C SER A 164 -11.16 13.67 20.68
N GLU A 165 -12.14 12.83 21.02
CA GLU A 165 -11.88 11.58 21.73
C GLU A 165 -10.92 10.76 20.89
N GLY A 166 -9.66 10.69 21.31
CA GLY A 166 -8.72 9.87 20.61
C GLY A 166 -9.10 8.39 20.75
N GLN A 167 -9.01 7.61 19.68
CA GLN A 167 -9.43 6.22 19.69
C GLN A 167 -8.30 5.29 19.27
N VAL A 168 -8.16 4.19 19.99
CA VAL A 168 -7.24 3.09 19.67
C VAL A 168 -7.98 2.09 18.79
N ILE A 169 -7.38 1.68 17.67
CA ILE A 169 -7.98 0.70 16.75
C ILE A 169 -7.71 -0.72 17.27
N ALA A 170 -6.47 -1.00 17.62
CA ALA A 170 -6.03 -2.25 18.22
C ALA A 170 -4.73 -1.96 18.99
N TYR A 171 -4.25 -2.96 19.73
CA TYR A 171 -2.90 -2.91 20.30
C TYR A 171 -2.34 -4.33 20.44
N ALA A 172 -1.01 -4.43 20.31
CA ALA A 172 -0.26 -5.67 20.42
C ALA A 172 0.60 -5.70 21.69
N ARG A 173 0.78 -6.88 22.26
CA ARG A 173 1.66 -7.10 23.41
C ARG A 173 2.51 -8.33 23.21
N ASN A 174 3.82 -8.16 23.40
CA ASN A 174 4.77 -9.28 23.40
C ASN A 174 4.65 -10.14 24.67
N PRO A 175 5.15 -11.39 24.65
CA PRO A 175 5.20 -12.24 25.84
C PRO A 175 5.82 -11.54 27.05
N ASP A 176 5.24 -11.78 28.21
CA ASP A 176 5.70 -11.28 29.50
C ASP A 176 5.42 -12.34 30.56
N VAL A 177 6.45 -13.12 30.91
CA VAL A 177 6.35 -14.21 31.88
C VAL A 177 6.00 -13.69 33.27
N ALA A 178 6.47 -12.49 33.64
CA ALA A 178 6.17 -11.89 34.94
C ALA A 178 4.69 -11.51 35.05
N ALA A 179 4.08 -11.09 33.93
CA ALA A 179 2.64 -10.83 33.84
C ALA A 179 1.81 -12.10 33.49
N GLY A 180 2.42 -13.30 33.48
CA GLY A 180 1.74 -14.55 33.15
C GLY A 180 1.33 -14.68 31.66
N ARG A 181 1.87 -13.83 30.78
CA ARG A 181 1.57 -13.82 29.34
C ARG A 181 2.63 -14.61 28.56
N LYS A 182 2.34 -15.89 28.29
CA LYS A 182 3.26 -16.80 27.59
C LYS A 182 3.41 -16.54 26.09
N TRP A 183 2.33 -16.12 25.44
CA TRP A 183 2.26 -15.88 24.00
C TRP A 183 1.94 -14.41 23.72
N PRO A 184 2.39 -13.85 22.58
CA PRO A 184 1.97 -12.52 22.20
C PRO A 184 0.45 -12.48 22.03
N ASP A 185 -0.13 -11.30 22.25
CA ASP A 185 -1.55 -11.07 22.03
C ASP A 185 -1.81 -9.79 21.24
N ILE A 186 -2.90 -9.79 20.48
CA ILE A 186 -3.45 -8.63 19.82
C ILE A 186 -4.88 -8.44 20.33
N SER A 187 -5.17 -7.24 20.81
CA SER A 187 -6.48 -6.83 21.30
C SER A 187 -7.12 -5.87 20.30
N PHE A 188 -8.33 -6.20 19.83
CA PHE A 188 -9.05 -5.36 18.87
C PHE A 188 -10.08 -4.50 19.59
N CYS A 189 -10.05 -3.18 19.34
CA CYS A 189 -10.93 -2.22 19.96
C CYS A 189 -12.20 -1.97 19.11
N PRO A 190 -13.26 -1.35 19.68
CA PRO A 190 -14.55 -1.16 19.01
C PRO A 190 -14.48 -0.54 17.60
N VAL A 191 -13.55 0.39 17.37
CA VAL A 191 -13.36 1.07 16.07
C VAL A 191 -13.02 0.09 14.96
N TRP A 192 -12.19 -0.91 15.27
CA TRP A 192 -11.72 -1.88 14.29
C TRP A 192 -12.86 -2.70 13.68
N TYR A 193 -13.92 -2.98 14.46
CA TYR A 193 -15.08 -3.76 13.99
C TYR A 193 -15.84 -3.06 12.86
N GLY A 194 -15.82 -1.72 12.82
CA GLY A 194 -16.46 -0.90 11.78
C GLY A 194 -15.64 -0.75 10.50
N MET A 195 -14.39 -1.22 10.48
CA MET A 195 -13.52 -1.09 9.31
C MET A 195 -13.88 -2.09 8.20
N ARG A 196 -13.61 -1.71 6.95
CA ARG A 196 -13.79 -2.59 5.78
C ARG A 196 -12.74 -3.71 5.80
N ASN A 197 -13.07 -4.85 5.20
CA ASN A 197 -12.05 -5.82 4.79
C ASN A 197 -11.20 -5.27 3.64
N LEU A 198 -10.12 -5.96 3.27
CA LEU A 198 -9.17 -5.44 2.28
C LEU A 198 -9.82 -5.27 0.91
N ASP A 199 -10.52 -6.28 0.41
CA ASP A 199 -11.12 -6.24 -0.93
C ASP A 199 -12.17 -5.13 -1.06
N ASN A 200 -13.02 -4.93 -0.04
CA ASN A 200 -13.99 -3.83 -0.03
C ASN A 200 -13.32 -2.47 0.12
N ALA A 201 -12.20 -2.35 0.84
CA ALA A 201 -11.44 -1.11 0.93
C ALA A 201 -10.80 -0.74 -0.42
N ILE A 202 -10.22 -1.72 -1.13
CA ILE A 202 -9.72 -1.52 -2.50
C ILE A 202 -10.85 -1.05 -3.42
N ALA A 203 -11.97 -1.78 -3.46
CA ALA A 203 -13.10 -1.43 -4.31
C ALA A 203 -13.68 -0.04 -3.97
N TRP A 204 -13.79 0.28 -2.68
CA TRP A 204 -14.27 1.57 -2.20
C TRP A 204 -13.37 2.73 -2.62
N GLY A 205 -12.06 2.62 -2.40
CA GLY A 205 -11.11 3.65 -2.78
C GLY A 205 -11.04 3.81 -4.30
N SER A 206 -10.86 2.70 -5.03
CA SER A 206 -10.65 2.77 -6.49
C SER A 206 -11.91 3.12 -7.26
N GLY A 207 -13.09 2.92 -6.67
CA GLY A 207 -14.39 3.28 -7.27
C GLY A 207 -14.75 4.76 -7.13
N ARG A 208 -13.91 5.59 -6.51
CA ARG A 208 -14.18 7.03 -6.39
C ARG A 208 -13.89 7.75 -7.72
N SER A 209 -14.89 8.46 -8.23
CA SER A 209 -14.75 9.27 -9.45
C SER A 209 -13.83 10.48 -9.29
N ASN A 210 -13.82 11.10 -8.10
CA ASN A 210 -12.92 12.22 -7.79
C ASN A 210 -11.48 11.69 -7.56
N PRO A 211 -10.49 12.11 -8.38
CA PRO A 211 -9.09 11.71 -8.22
C PRO A 211 -8.54 12.00 -6.83
N LYS A 212 -8.99 13.05 -6.14
CA LYS A 212 -8.55 13.35 -4.78
C LYS A 212 -8.92 12.25 -3.78
N ASN A 213 -10.01 11.54 -4.01
CA ASN A 213 -10.47 10.46 -3.15
C ASN A 213 -9.89 9.11 -3.58
N SER A 214 -9.79 8.84 -4.88
CA SER A 214 -9.17 7.59 -5.34
C SER A 214 -7.66 7.58 -5.15
N GLN A 215 -6.98 8.73 -5.23
CA GLN A 215 -5.53 8.80 -5.01
C GLN A 215 -5.15 8.87 -3.52
N ASP A 216 -6.10 9.10 -2.61
CA ASP A 216 -5.87 9.16 -1.17
C ASP A 216 -5.86 7.76 -0.56
N ILE A 217 -4.65 7.32 -0.17
CA ILE A 217 -4.42 6.01 0.44
C ILE A 217 -5.22 5.79 1.73
N SER A 218 -5.66 6.86 2.41
CA SER A 218 -6.50 6.77 3.61
C SER A 218 -7.84 6.11 3.33
N ASN A 219 -8.36 6.22 2.09
CA ASN A 219 -9.60 5.55 1.67
C ASN A 219 -9.45 4.02 1.50
N TYR A 220 -8.23 3.50 1.58
CA TYR A 220 -7.90 2.08 1.41
C TYR A 220 -7.54 1.38 2.72
N VAL A 221 -7.50 2.12 3.84
CA VAL A 221 -7.27 1.56 5.17
C VAL A 221 -8.38 0.56 5.49
N SER A 222 -7.97 -0.59 6.02
CA SER A 222 -8.82 -1.76 6.23
C SER A 222 -8.49 -2.46 7.54
N ARG A 223 -9.34 -3.42 7.93
CA ARG A 223 -9.04 -4.36 9.02
C ARG A 223 -7.70 -5.05 8.84
N ALA A 224 -7.32 -5.35 7.60
CA ALA A 224 -6.06 -6.00 7.25
C ALA A 224 -4.84 -5.09 7.48
N SER A 225 -4.92 -3.81 7.10
CA SER A 225 -3.82 -2.87 7.34
C SER A 225 -3.65 -2.58 8.84
N ALA A 226 -4.75 -2.49 9.59
CA ALA A 226 -4.69 -2.37 11.05
C ALA A 226 -4.16 -3.64 11.72
N PHE A 227 -4.56 -4.84 11.27
CA PHE A 227 -3.97 -6.08 11.77
C PHE A 227 -2.47 -6.15 11.47
N LEU A 228 -2.06 -5.74 10.27
CA LEU A 228 -0.67 -5.71 9.86
C LEU A 228 0.18 -4.74 10.70
N HIS A 229 -0.37 -3.57 11.05
CA HIS A 229 0.23 -2.64 11.99
C HIS A 229 0.60 -3.35 13.30
N GLU A 230 -0.37 -4.02 13.91
CA GLU A 230 -0.16 -4.77 15.16
C GLU A 230 0.84 -5.91 15.04
N LEU A 231 0.88 -6.59 13.88
CA LEU A 231 1.88 -7.63 13.62
C LEU A 231 3.30 -7.07 13.67
N PHE A 232 3.55 -5.85 13.18
CA PHE A 232 4.90 -5.29 13.21
C PHE A 232 5.41 -5.06 14.65
N HIS A 233 4.53 -4.76 15.60
CA HIS A 233 4.92 -4.65 17.02
C HIS A 233 5.33 -5.97 17.67
N LEU A 234 4.89 -7.12 17.14
CA LEU A 234 5.20 -8.41 17.70
C LEU A 234 6.63 -8.84 17.36
N ASP A 235 7.44 -9.06 18.39
CA ASP A 235 8.84 -9.46 18.26
C ASP A 235 8.98 -10.80 17.51
N VAL A 236 8.00 -11.70 17.66
CA VAL A 236 7.94 -12.98 16.93
C VAL A 236 7.69 -12.78 15.43
N ALA A 237 7.01 -11.70 15.04
CA ALA A 237 6.68 -11.42 13.65
C ALA A 237 7.79 -10.61 12.96
N ALA A 238 8.28 -9.57 13.63
CA ALA A 238 9.38 -8.74 13.13
C ALA A 238 10.76 -9.39 13.30
N ASN A 239 10.87 -10.47 14.11
CA ASN A 239 12.13 -11.07 14.56
C ASN A 239 13.05 -10.02 15.21
N SER A 240 12.54 -9.38 16.26
CA SER A 240 13.14 -8.20 16.88
C SER A 240 13.33 -8.34 18.39
N VAL A 241 13.29 -9.56 18.92
CA VAL A 241 13.55 -9.85 20.34
C VAL A 241 14.87 -9.19 20.75
N ASN A 242 14.84 -8.35 21.77
CA ASN A 242 16.00 -7.59 22.26
C ASN A 242 16.68 -6.72 21.18
N ASN A 243 15.94 -6.24 20.18
CA ASN A 243 16.46 -5.48 19.03
C ASN A 243 17.47 -6.26 18.16
N ASN A 244 17.30 -7.59 18.03
CA ASN A 244 18.19 -8.45 17.27
C ASN A 244 17.42 -9.58 16.54
N PRO A 245 17.70 -9.87 15.26
CA PRO A 245 18.56 -9.11 14.33
C PRO A 245 17.94 -7.79 13.87
N ASN A 246 16.63 -7.62 14.03
CA ASN A 246 15.93 -6.41 13.65
C ASN A 246 15.66 -5.54 14.89
N PRO A 247 15.64 -4.20 14.74
CA PRO A 247 15.18 -3.34 15.81
C PRO A 247 13.71 -3.62 16.11
N GLN A 248 13.29 -3.33 17.33
CA GLN A 248 11.89 -3.38 17.66
C GLN A 248 11.12 -2.25 16.93
N ILE A 249 9.95 -2.61 16.41
CA ILE A 249 9.06 -1.69 15.71
C ILE A 249 8.06 -1.13 16.73
N ARG A 250 7.81 0.16 16.64
CA ARG A 250 7.16 1.01 17.63
C ARG A 250 6.38 2.11 16.91
N ASP A 251 5.41 2.66 17.63
CA ASP A 251 4.78 3.92 17.28
C ASP A 251 5.80 5.06 17.44
N ILE A 252 6.57 5.39 16.41
CA ILE A 252 7.59 6.44 16.50
C ILE A 252 6.89 7.77 16.75
N LYS A 253 7.34 8.51 17.76
CA LYS A 253 6.80 9.83 18.07
C LYS A 253 7.50 10.86 17.22
N ILE A 254 6.74 11.74 16.57
CA ILE A 254 7.26 12.86 15.80
C ILE A 254 6.91 14.20 16.44
N ARG A 255 7.80 15.17 16.21
CA ARG A 255 7.59 16.58 16.56
C ARG A 255 8.04 17.46 15.41
N TYR A 256 7.27 18.47 15.06
CA TYR A 256 7.56 19.37 13.94
C TYR A 256 7.33 20.83 14.30
N THR A 257 8.02 21.73 13.62
CA THR A 257 7.80 23.18 13.78
C THR A 257 6.57 23.60 12.98
N LYS A 258 5.62 24.27 13.63
CA LYS A 258 4.39 24.79 13.04
C LYS A 258 4.58 26.19 12.47
N LYS A 259 3.63 26.65 11.65
CA LYS A 259 3.61 28.00 11.04
C LYS A 259 3.83 29.16 12.03
N ASP A 260 3.38 29.02 13.27
CA ASP A 260 3.57 30.03 14.33
C ASP A 260 5.00 30.06 14.91
N GLY A 261 5.90 29.24 14.37
CA GLY A 261 7.29 29.07 14.82
C GLY A 261 7.43 28.21 16.07
N LYS A 262 6.33 27.70 16.64
CA LYS A 262 6.35 26.82 17.80
C LYS A 262 6.39 25.37 17.35
N ASP A 263 7.08 24.54 18.11
CA ASP A 263 6.99 23.10 17.90
C ASP A 263 5.62 22.55 18.28
N SER A 264 5.20 21.49 17.61
CA SER A 264 4.08 20.65 18.00
C SER A 264 4.35 19.97 19.34
N THR A 265 3.30 19.38 19.93
CA THR A 265 3.47 18.28 20.87
C THR A 265 4.06 17.07 20.14
N TRP A 266 4.60 16.12 20.90
CA TRP A 266 4.95 14.80 20.37
C TRP A 266 3.67 14.06 20.03
N VAL A 267 3.57 13.56 18.81
CA VAL A 267 2.45 12.76 18.30
C VAL A 267 2.99 11.48 17.68
N ALA A 268 2.26 10.37 17.74
CA ALA A 268 2.67 9.16 17.02
C ALA A 268 2.70 9.43 15.51
N ALA A 269 3.61 8.77 14.79
CA ALA A 269 3.76 8.87 13.35
C ALA A 269 2.69 8.06 12.61
N TYR A 270 1.43 8.26 13.00
CA TYR A 270 0.27 7.50 12.55
C TYR A 270 -0.39 8.10 11.32
N GLY A 271 -0.90 7.23 10.47
CA GLY A 271 -1.50 7.59 9.21
C GLY A 271 -0.46 7.96 8.14
N PRO A 272 -0.91 8.08 6.88
CA PRO A 272 0.00 8.20 5.76
C PRO A 272 0.72 9.55 5.75
N LYS A 273 0.11 10.61 6.29
CA LYS A 273 0.75 11.94 6.40
C LYS A 273 1.99 11.90 7.29
N HIS A 274 1.83 11.40 8.51
CA HIS A 274 2.92 11.39 9.48
C HIS A 274 4.00 10.39 9.09
N ALA A 275 3.64 9.23 8.51
CA ALA A 275 4.60 8.29 7.94
C ALA A 275 5.45 8.93 6.82
N LYS A 276 4.82 9.68 5.89
CA LYS A 276 5.55 10.42 4.85
C LYS A 276 6.40 11.56 5.41
N ILE A 277 5.94 12.26 6.46
CA ILE A 277 6.77 13.25 7.17
C ILE A 277 8.03 12.56 7.74
N LEU A 278 7.87 11.41 8.41
CA LEU A 278 9.01 10.67 8.96
C LEU A 278 10.04 10.31 7.88
N ALA A 279 9.60 9.99 6.67
CA ALA A 279 10.46 9.64 5.53
C ALA A 279 11.02 10.84 4.74
N ARG A 280 10.43 12.04 4.84
CA ARG A 280 10.76 13.21 4.01
C ARG A 280 11.80 14.15 4.64
N PHE A 281 11.98 14.11 5.97
CA PHE A 281 12.84 15.05 6.70
C PHE A 281 14.03 14.35 7.38
N LEU A 282 15.10 15.12 7.60
CA LEU A 282 16.23 14.69 8.41
C LEU A 282 15.90 14.80 9.91
N PRO A 283 16.28 13.83 10.75
CA PRO A 283 16.03 13.90 12.18
C PRO A 283 16.97 14.91 12.88
N ILE A 284 16.41 15.68 13.80
CA ILE A 284 17.14 16.33 14.89
C ILE A 284 17.09 15.39 16.08
N SER A 285 17.98 14.39 16.10
CA SER A 285 17.99 13.41 17.19
C SER A 285 19.41 13.13 17.66
N PRO A 286 19.61 12.99 18.98
CA PRO A 286 20.87 12.49 19.52
C PRO A 286 21.08 10.99 19.21
N SER A 287 20.01 10.24 18.95
CA SER A 287 20.05 8.79 18.73
C SER A 287 20.51 8.40 17.32
N SER A 288 20.10 9.17 16.31
CA SER A 288 20.55 8.97 14.93
C SER A 288 20.29 10.21 14.07
N LYS A 289 21.17 10.46 13.11
CA LYS A 289 20.98 11.47 12.05
C LYS A 289 20.42 10.89 10.75
N GLN A 290 20.22 9.56 10.70
CA GLN A 290 19.74 8.88 9.50
C GLN A 290 18.22 8.72 9.56
N THR A 291 17.52 9.17 8.52
CA THR A 291 16.07 8.93 8.36
C THR A 291 15.76 7.43 8.35
N GLY A 292 16.60 6.61 7.73
CA GLY A 292 16.51 5.15 7.71
C GLY A 292 16.38 4.50 9.09
N TYR A 293 17.06 5.06 10.11
CA TYR A 293 16.99 4.57 11.49
C TYR A 293 15.58 4.62 12.07
N PHE A 294 14.80 5.65 11.72
CA PHE A 294 13.46 5.86 12.28
C PHE A 294 12.39 5.15 11.46
N VAL A 295 12.44 5.24 10.12
CA VAL A 295 11.45 4.57 9.25
C VAL A 295 11.48 3.05 9.39
N GLN A 296 12.65 2.44 9.64
CA GLN A 296 12.73 0.98 9.89
C GLN A 296 12.11 0.55 11.24
N ARG A 297 11.73 1.51 12.08
CA ARG A 297 11.20 1.30 13.43
C ARG A 297 9.76 1.75 13.56
N ASN A 298 9.16 2.35 12.53
CA ASN A 298 7.77 2.80 12.56
C ASN A 298 6.88 1.81 11.79
N ASP A 299 5.91 1.23 12.46
CA ASP A 299 4.89 0.33 11.89
C ASP A 299 4.21 0.93 10.65
N ASP A 300 3.71 2.17 10.74
CA ASP A 300 2.91 2.77 9.68
C ASP A 300 3.73 3.08 8.43
N ASN A 301 5.04 3.30 8.56
CA ASN A 301 5.92 3.35 7.39
C ASN A 301 5.93 1.99 6.65
N PHE A 302 5.97 0.88 7.39
CA PHE A 302 5.86 -0.45 6.78
C PHE A 302 4.45 -0.75 6.23
N VAL A 303 3.40 -0.41 6.97
CA VAL A 303 2.00 -0.65 6.58
C VAL A 303 1.67 0.10 5.30
N TYR A 304 1.96 1.41 5.23
CA TYR A 304 1.63 2.21 4.07
C TYR A 304 2.53 1.90 2.87
N PHE A 305 3.78 1.48 3.08
CA PHE A 305 4.61 0.92 2.01
C PHE A 305 3.96 -0.34 1.40
N ALA A 306 3.57 -1.31 2.22
CA ALA A 306 2.94 -2.55 1.75
C ALA A 306 1.57 -2.29 1.11
N LEU A 307 0.75 -1.43 1.73
CA LEU A 307 -0.58 -1.08 1.22
C LEU A 307 -0.49 -0.33 -0.12
N ALA A 308 0.44 0.62 -0.27
CA ALA A 308 0.59 1.34 -1.53
C ALA A 308 1.01 0.40 -2.68
N ASN A 309 1.96 -0.50 -2.45
CA ASN A 309 2.36 -1.51 -3.44
C ASN A 309 1.20 -2.46 -3.77
N TYR A 310 0.39 -2.86 -2.78
CA TYR A 310 -0.78 -3.68 -3.02
C TYR A 310 -1.83 -2.96 -3.87
N ILE A 311 -2.12 -1.69 -3.58
CA ILE A 311 -3.02 -0.85 -4.39
C ILE A 311 -2.49 -0.74 -5.82
N MET A 312 -1.20 -0.48 -6.00
CA MET A 312 -0.56 -0.46 -7.33
C MET A 312 -0.73 -1.79 -8.07
N SER A 313 -0.61 -2.93 -7.37
CA SER A 313 -0.75 -4.23 -8.01
C SER A 313 -2.18 -4.46 -8.55
N LYS A 314 -3.18 -3.92 -7.84
CA LYS A 314 -4.61 -4.02 -8.18
C LYS A 314 -5.09 -2.98 -9.18
N THR A 315 -4.59 -1.76 -9.09
CA THR A 315 -5.12 -0.60 -9.83
C THR A 315 -4.20 -0.11 -10.95
N LYS A 316 -2.94 -0.54 -10.95
CA LYS A 316 -1.86 -0.15 -11.86
C LYS A 316 -1.34 1.28 -11.70
N TRP A 317 -1.90 2.07 -10.79
CA TRP A 317 -1.41 3.42 -10.48
C TRP A 317 -1.04 3.53 -8.99
N TYR A 318 -0.20 4.51 -8.67
CA TYR A 318 0.27 4.75 -7.31
C TYR A 318 -0.65 5.70 -6.54
N PRO A 319 -1.18 5.31 -5.35
CA PRO A 319 -2.00 6.20 -4.52
C PRO A 319 -1.12 7.26 -3.84
N PHE A 320 -0.88 8.35 -4.56
CA PHE A 320 0.13 9.35 -4.19
C PHE A 320 -0.33 10.34 -3.11
N LEU A 321 -1.63 10.43 -2.81
CA LEU A 321 -2.10 11.28 -1.73
C LEU A 321 -2.04 10.52 -0.39
N PRO A 322 -1.60 11.18 0.70
CA PRO A 322 -1.28 12.60 0.80
C PRO A 322 0.11 12.94 0.24
N VAL A 323 0.33 14.17 -0.24
CA VAL A 323 1.64 14.61 -0.77
C VAL A 323 2.32 15.59 0.19
N VAL A 324 3.56 15.30 0.56
CA VAL A 324 4.43 16.24 1.29
C VAL A 324 5.15 17.14 0.28
N ALA A 325 4.92 18.45 0.34
CA ALA A 325 5.37 19.39 -0.68
C ALA A 325 5.93 20.68 -0.09
N GLU A 326 6.95 21.22 -0.75
CA GLU A 326 7.43 22.57 -0.45
C GLU A 326 6.38 23.60 -0.90
N HIS A 327 6.24 24.69 -0.14
CA HIS A 327 5.31 25.79 -0.41
C HIS A 327 5.51 26.46 -1.78
N SER A 328 6.69 26.34 -2.39
CA SER A 328 6.98 26.84 -3.73
C SER A 328 6.29 26.03 -4.83
N VAL A 329 5.86 24.80 -4.55
CA VAL A 329 5.18 23.93 -5.51
C VAL A 329 3.75 24.43 -5.70
N GLN A 330 3.38 24.75 -6.95
CA GLN A 330 2.01 25.11 -7.29
C GLN A 330 1.11 23.90 -7.14
N ILE A 331 0.20 23.97 -6.18
CA ILE A 331 -0.81 22.95 -5.93
C ILE A 331 -2.15 23.46 -6.48
N PRO A 332 -2.92 22.64 -7.22
CA PRO A 332 -4.22 23.05 -7.72
C PRO A 332 -5.12 23.58 -6.60
N ILE A 333 -5.67 24.78 -6.79
CA ILE A 333 -6.57 25.41 -5.80
C ILE A 333 -7.84 24.56 -5.71
N VAL A 334 -8.11 24.01 -4.53
CA VAL A 334 -9.32 23.23 -4.28
C VAL A 334 -10.36 24.09 -3.55
N PRO A 335 -11.61 24.17 -4.04
CA PRO A 335 -12.71 24.72 -3.25
C PRO A 335 -12.93 23.84 -2.01
N ARG A 336 -12.63 24.39 -0.82
CA ARG A 336 -12.62 23.67 0.47
C ARG A 336 -14.00 23.13 0.87
N PRO A 337 -14.03 21.97 1.55
CA PRO A 337 -14.44 21.96 2.96
C PRO A 337 -13.27 21.52 3.87
N ARG A 338 -13.30 22.07 5.09
CA ARG A 338 -12.18 22.27 6.03
C ARG A 338 -11.51 21.05 6.71
N SER A 339 -11.69 19.78 6.29
CA SER A 339 -11.23 18.66 7.15
C SER A 339 -10.40 17.55 6.52
N ALA A 340 -9.98 17.62 5.26
CA ALA A 340 -9.07 16.62 4.69
C ALA A 340 -8.26 17.18 3.52
N ASP A 341 -7.37 18.13 3.79
CA ASP A 341 -6.47 18.62 2.75
C ASP A 341 -5.41 17.53 2.48
N PRO A 342 -5.37 16.88 1.30
CA PRO A 342 -4.46 15.77 1.04
C PRO A 342 -2.99 16.21 0.89
N PHE A 343 -2.66 17.46 1.23
CA PHE A 343 -1.31 17.98 1.19
C PHE A 343 -0.73 18.22 2.59
N VAL A 344 0.58 18.09 2.69
CA VAL A 344 1.39 18.54 3.83
C VAL A 344 2.37 19.56 3.28
N ILE A 345 2.09 20.84 3.51
CA ILE A 345 2.90 21.94 2.97
C ILE A 345 3.97 22.35 3.96
N TYR A 346 5.22 22.37 3.51
CA TYR A 346 6.34 22.84 4.31
C TYR A 346 7.05 24.05 3.69
N GLN A 347 7.62 24.90 4.55
CA GLN A 347 8.58 25.92 4.20
C GLN A 347 9.99 25.39 4.44
N ASP A 348 10.84 25.40 3.42
CA ASP A 348 12.28 25.21 3.64
C ASP A 348 12.87 26.49 4.24
N ASN A 349 13.68 26.31 5.28
CA ASN A 349 14.36 27.37 6.02
C ASN A 349 15.89 27.27 5.90
N GLY A 350 16.37 26.55 4.88
CA GLY A 350 17.79 26.35 4.59
C GLY A 350 18.49 25.58 5.69
N ASP A 351 19.29 26.27 6.50
CA ASP A 351 20.04 25.61 7.58
C ASP A 351 19.23 25.30 8.85
N LYS A 352 17.98 25.79 8.91
CA LYS A 352 17.08 25.59 10.04
C LYS A 352 16.07 24.48 9.77
N PRO A 353 15.41 23.95 10.82
CA PRO A 353 14.32 23.01 10.66
C PRO A 353 13.23 23.57 9.74
N ALA A 354 12.65 22.71 8.89
CA ALA A 354 11.54 23.10 8.03
C ALA A 354 10.29 23.41 8.88
N THR A 355 9.37 24.19 8.33
CA THR A 355 8.13 24.57 9.03
C THR A 355 6.90 24.04 8.29
N LEU A 356 5.99 23.34 8.98
CA LEU A 356 4.72 22.94 8.38
C LEU A 356 3.74 24.12 8.39
N ILE A 357 3.29 24.55 7.20
CA ILE A 357 2.50 25.77 7.00
C ILE A 357 0.99 25.48 6.95
N ASP A 358 0.61 24.37 6.31
CA ASP A 358 -0.78 23.96 6.15
C ASP A 358 -0.89 22.48 6.55
N PHE A 359 -0.88 22.26 7.86
CA PHE A 359 -0.97 20.95 8.45
C PHE A 359 -2.04 20.96 9.54
N SER A 360 -3.20 20.39 9.22
CA SER A 360 -4.07 19.83 10.24
C SER A 360 -3.58 18.41 10.49
N PRO A 361 -3.35 18.00 11.76
CA PRO A 361 -3.24 16.58 12.05
C PRO A 361 -4.53 15.94 11.55
N GLU A 362 -4.42 15.09 10.53
CA GLU A 362 -5.57 14.33 10.08
C GLU A 362 -5.75 13.12 10.97
N THR A 363 -7.02 12.90 11.23
CA THR A 363 -7.59 11.85 12.02
C THR A 363 -7.93 10.68 11.08
N VAL A 364 -7.44 9.46 11.37
CA VAL A 364 -7.91 8.29 10.65
C VAL A 364 -9.40 8.13 10.95
N GLY A 365 -10.25 8.35 9.95
CA GLY A 365 -11.70 8.28 10.10
C GLY A 365 -12.29 9.30 11.08
N ASN A 366 -11.78 10.53 11.14
CA ASN A 366 -12.24 11.61 12.03
C ASN A 366 -11.91 11.41 13.54
N THR A 367 -11.11 10.41 13.92
CA THR A 367 -10.61 10.24 15.30
C THR A 367 -9.09 10.45 15.43
N SER A 368 -8.66 11.15 16.49
CA SER A 368 -7.24 11.34 16.82
C SER A 368 -6.69 10.00 17.29
N GLN A 369 -5.88 9.30 16.51
CA GLN A 369 -5.40 8.00 16.96
C GLN A 369 -4.45 8.17 18.16
N ILE A 370 -4.76 7.47 19.25
CA ILE A 370 -3.88 7.32 20.42
C ILE A 370 -3.00 6.09 20.13
N SER A 371 -1.74 6.12 20.55
CA SER A 371 -0.83 4.98 20.37
C SER A 371 -1.38 3.69 20.98
N GLY A 372 -0.94 2.53 20.50
CA GLY A 372 -1.29 1.23 21.08
C GLY A 372 -0.85 1.07 22.54
N SER A 373 0.04 1.95 23.04
CA SER A 373 0.42 2.06 24.45
C SER A 373 -0.52 2.90 25.32
N GLY A 374 -1.52 3.58 24.73
CA GLY A 374 -2.34 4.57 25.42
C GLY A 374 -1.62 5.90 25.68
N ASP A 375 -0.48 6.16 25.02
CA ASP A 375 0.24 7.42 25.23
C ASP A 375 -0.47 8.57 24.53
N CYS A 376 -0.87 9.57 25.30
CA CYS A 376 -1.40 10.80 24.74
C CYS A 376 -0.32 11.62 24.04
N PRO A 377 -0.73 12.52 23.14
CA PRO A 377 0.12 13.62 22.72
C PRO A 377 0.65 14.35 23.96
N THR A 378 1.97 14.44 24.08
CA THR A 378 2.63 15.05 25.23
C THR A 378 3.56 16.16 24.79
N ALA A 379 3.67 17.21 25.61
CA ALA A 379 4.68 18.25 25.41
C ALA A 379 6.09 17.77 25.77
N ASN A 380 6.21 16.74 26.63
CA ASN A 380 7.45 16.32 27.25
C ASN A 380 7.75 14.85 26.95
N VAL A 381 8.66 14.60 26.01
CA VAL A 381 9.39 13.34 25.93
C VAL A 381 10.83 13.62 26.37
N GLN A 382 11.46 12.66 27.06
CA GLN A 382 12.86 12.81 27.46
C GLN A 382 13.75 13.00 26.22
N ALA A 383 14.68 13.95 26.29
CA ALA A 383 15.53 14.36 25.17
C ALA A 383 16.38 13.22 24.55
N THR A 384 16.44 12.05 25.20
CA THR A 384 17.22 10.87 24.80
C THR A 384 16.37 9.68 24.35
N ASP A 385 15.06 9.84 24.16
CA ASP A 385 14.21 8.73 23.71
C ASP A 385 14.58 8.29 22.28
N PRO A 386 15.06 7.04 22.06
CA PRO A 386 15.38 6.53 20.73
C PRO A 386 14.16 6.35 19.82
N ASN A 387 12.94 6.46 20.36
CA ASN A 387 11.68 6.38 19.60
C ASN A 387 11.10 7.77 19.28
N SER A 388 11.89 8.83 19.46
CA SER A 388 11.47 10.22 19.21
C SER A 388 12.24 10.84 18.04
N PHE A 389 11.49 11.29 17.04
CA PHE A 389 11.95 11.97 15.84
C PHE A 389 11.52 13.44 15.87
N GLN A 390 12.46 14.36 16.07
CA GLN A 390 12.20 15.77 15.82
C GLN A 390 12.53 16.11 14.36
N MET A 391 11.58 16.70 13.65
CA MET A 391 11.71 17.09 12.25
C MET A 391 12.76 18.19 12.09
N GLY A 392 13.77 17.92 11.25
CA GLY A 392 14.81 18.87 10.86
C GLY A 392 14.58 19.45 9.48
N LYS A 393 15.67 19.55 8.71
CA LYS A 393 15.62 20.03 7.33
C LYS A 393 14.88 19.04 6.43
N ALA A 394 14.25 19.55 5.37
CA ALA A 394 13.79 18.67 4.31
C ALA A 394 14.99 17.94 3.70
N ILE A 395 14.81 16.66 3.34
CA ILE A 395 15.85 15.95 2.60
C ILE A 395 16.04 16.65 1.24
N PRO A 396 17.26 16.96 0.82
CA PRO A 396 17.52 17.61 -0.47
C PRO A 396 16.96 16.83 -1.66
N SER A 397 16.48 17.53 -2.69
CA SER A 397 15.86 16.89 -3.86
C SER A 397 16.82 15.98 -4.63
N ASP A 398 18.12 16.29 -4.63
CA ASP A 398 19.18 15.47 -5.25
C ASP A 398 19.44 14.13 -4.53
N SER A 399 18.88 13.95 -3.34
CA SER A 399 18.88 12.66 -2.64
C SER A 399 17.87 11.67 -3.25
N TYR A 400 17.00 12.14 -4.13
CA TYR A 400 15.98 11.34 -4.83
C TYR A 400 16.32 11.23 -6.32
N PRO A 401 15.91 10.14 -6.99
CA PRO A 401 16.03 10.03 -8.44
C PRO A 401 15.26 11.15 -9.15
N GLU A 402 15.82 11.72 -10.22
CA GLU A 402 15.15 12.76 -11.03
C GLU A 402 13.79 12.27 -11.58
N ALA A 403 13.71 10.98 -11.94
CA ALA A 403 12.48 10.36 -12.42
C ALA A 403 11.33 10.44 -11.40
N TYR A 404 11.63 10.35 -10.10
CA TYR A 404 10.61 10.47 -9.05
C TYR A 404 10.00 11.87 -9.02
N TRP A 405 10.82 12.92 -9.11
CA TRP A 405 10.31 14.29 -9.13
C TRP A 405 9.43 14.56 -10.34
N LYS A 406 9.84 14.07 -11.51
CA LYS A 406 9.03 14.15 -12.73
C LYS A 406 7.69 13.43 -12.59
N GLU A 407 7.68 12.25 -11.98
CA GLU A 407 6.46 11.49 -11.72
C GLU A 407 5.54 12.23 -10.74
N ARG A 408 6.09 12.72 -9.63
CA ARG A 408 5.37 13.47 -8.61
C ARG A 408 4.76 14.76 -9.12
N GLU A 409 5.46 15.49 -9.99
CA GLU A 409 4.88 16.65 -10.68
C GLU A 409 3.71 16.25 -11.58
N GLY A 410 3.82 15.11 -12.27
CA GLY A 410 2.72 14.55 -13.07
C GLY A 410 1.49 14.23 -12.22
N TRP A 411 1.69 13.61 -11.06
CA TRP A 411 0.63 13.34 -10.09
C TRP A 411 -0.07 14.61 -9.62
N ILE A 412 0.69 15.64 -9.19
CA ILE A 412 0.10 16.90 -8.71
C ILE A 412 -0.69 17.59 -9.83
N LYS A 413 -0.16 17.61 -11.07
CA LYS A 413 -0.87 18.17 -12.23
C LYS A 413 -2.18 17.42 -12.50
N SER A 414 -2.19 16.09 -12.32
CA SER A 414 -3.40 15.27 -12.54
C SER A 414 -4.57 15.60 -11.60
N LEU A 415 -4.34 16.33 -10.51
CA LEU A 415 -5.39 16.76 -9.58
C LEU A 415 -6.09 18.08 -9.97
N GLY A 416 -5.68 18.74 -11.06
CA GLY A 416 -6.26 20.00 -11.51
C GLY A 416 -7.63 19.84 -12.19
N ASP A 417 -8.52 20.81 -12.00
CA ASP A 417 -9.82 20.86 -12.69
C ASP A 417 -9.66 21.42 -14.13
N GLY A 418 -10.51 20.98 -15.07
CA GLY A 418 -10.56 21.52 -16.45
C GLY A 418 -9.38 21.08 -17.34
N ASP A 419 -8.95 21.92 -18.28
CA ASP A 419 -7.85 21.69 -19.25
C ASP A 419 -6.49 21.26 -18.63
N ASN A 420 -6.41 21.28 -17.28
CA ASN A 420 -5.28 20.81 -16.47
C ASN A 420 -5.40 19.34 -16.03
N ALA A 421 -6.57 18.70 -16.13
CA ALA A 421 -6.69 17.25 -16.01
C ALA A 421 -5.79 16.63 -17.08
N GLY A 422 -4.96 15.67 -16.67
CA GLY A 422 -4.05 15.03 -17.60
C GLY A 422 -4.80 14.42 -18.81
N LYS A 423 -4.10 14.17 -19.91
CA LYS A 423 -4.72 13.54 -21.08
C LYS A 423 -4.41 12.05 -21.10
N CYS A 424 -5.44 11.21 -21.06
CA CYS A 424 -5.30 9.82 -21.45
C CYS A 424 -4.85 9.77 -22.90
N LYS A 425 -3.94 8.84 -23.20
CA LYS A 425 -3.56 8.51 -24.58
C LYS A 425 -4.15 7.18 -24.95
N MET A 426 -4.73 7.10 -26.14
CA MET A 426 -5.29 5.87 -26.69
C MET A 426 -4.73 5.65 -28.09
N THR A 427 -4.15 4.48 -28.33
CA THR A 427 -3.89 4.02 -29.70
C THR A 427 -5.00 3.06 -30.08
N VAL A 428 -5.71 3.33 -31.17
CA VAL A 428 -6.80 2.47 -31.66
C VAL A 428 -6.55 2.11 -33.11
N LYS A 429 -6.50 0.81 -33.40
CA LYS A 429 -6.49 0.25 -34.73
C LYS A 429 -7.90 -0.25 -35.05
N GLU A 430 -8.60 0.48 -35.89
CA GLU A 430 -9.83 0.07 -36.54
C GLU A 430 -9.53 -1.00 -37.59
N ILE A 431 -10.34 -2.04 -37.66
CA ILE A 431 -10.14 -3.18 -38.55
C ILE A 431 -11.48 -3.52 -39.19
N TRP A 432 -11.49 -3.54 -40.52
CA TRP A 432 -12.65 -3.88 -41.34
C TRP A 432 -12.44 -5.25 -41.99
N THR A 433 -13.34 -6.19 -41.70
CA THR A 433 -13.31 -7.58 -42.19
C THR A 433 -14.34 -7.83 -43.29
N CYS A 434 -14.27 -9.01 -43.93
CA CYS A 434 -15.24 -9.44 -44.94
C CYS A 434 -16.52 -10.06 -44.35
N GLU A 435 -16.72 -9.98 -43.04
CA GLU A 435 -17.92 -10.54 -42.40
C GLU A 435 -19.17 -9.71 -42.75
N ASN A 436 -20.31 -10.10 -42.19
CA ASN A 436 -21.57 -9.38 -42.37
C ASN A 436 -21.35 -7.87 -42.10
N PRO A 437 -21.80 -6.97 -43.00
CA PRO A 437 -21.70 -5.51 -42.83
C PRO A 437 -22.26 -4.97 -41.50
N ASP A 438 -23.16 -5.70 -40.84
CA ASP A 438 -23.67 -5.32 -39.51
C ASP A 438 -22.71 -5.74 -38.37
N SER A 439 -21.60 -6.42 -38.66
CA SER A 439 -20.74 -7.08 -37.67
C SER A 439 -19.27 -7.25 -38.10
N ASN A 440 -18.77 -6.41 -39.01
CA ASN A 440 -17.42 -6.56 -39.58
C ASN A 440 -16.44 -5.45 -39.19
N LEU A 441 -16.76 -4.60 -38.21
CA LEU A 441 -15.82 -3.67 -37.60
C LEU A 441 -15.32 -4.16 -36.24
N TYR A 442 -14.00 -4.12 -36.12
CA TYR A 442 -13.28 -4.44 -34.91
C TYR A 442 -12.30 -3.33 -34.54
N ALA A 443 -11.94 -3.27 -33.28
CA ALA A 443 -10.86 -2.43 -32.78
C ALA A 443 -9.87 -3.23 -31.94
N SER A 444 -8.59 -2.98 -32.17
CA SER A 444 -7.52 -3.32 -31.24
C SER A 444 -6.95 -2.03 -30.68
N MET A 445 -6.81 -1.92 -29.36
CA MET A 445 -6.39 -0.66 -28.73
C MET A 445 -5.55 -0.84 -27.48
N SER A 446 -4.83 0.23 -27.16
CA SER A 446 -4.20 0.45 -25.85
C SER A 446 -4.64 1.81 -25.31
N ILE A 447 -4.88 1.88 -24.00
CA ILE A 447 -5.24 3.12 -23.29
C ILE A 447 -4.24 3.30 -22.17
N SER A 448 -3.66 4.49 -22.06
CA SER A 448 -2.77 4.88 -20.97
C SER A 448 -3.27 6.12 -20.26
N ASN A 449 -3.05 6.16 -18.95
CA ASN A 449 -3.37 7.32 -18.12
C ASN A 449 -2.41 8.49 -18.43
N PRO A 450 -2.62 9.68 -17.86
CA PRO A 450 -1.76 10.83 -18.11
C PRO A 450 -0.29 10.65 -17.73
N ASN A 451 0.01 9.70 -16.84
CA ASN A 451 1.36 9.35 -16.42
C ASN A 451 2.03 8.31 -17.35
N GLY A 452 1.33 7.86 -18.40
CA GLY A 452 1.84 6.86 -19.35
C GLY A 452 1.66 5.41 -18.92
N VAL A 453 0.98 5.15 -17.79
CA VAL A 453 0.66 3.78 -17.35
C VAL A 453 -0.43 3.21 -18.24
N ASN A 454 -0.18 2.04 -18.81
CA ASN A 454 -1.16 1.30 -19.59
C ASN A 454 -2.31 0.79 -18.70
N LEU A 455 -3.51 1.33 -18.90
CA LEU A 455 -4.74 0.98 -18.19
C LEU A 455 -5.48 -0.18 -18.86
N TYR A 456 -5.42 -0.27 -20.19
CA TYR A 456 -6.16 -1.26 -20.96
C TYR A 456 -5.40 -1.64 -22.22
N THR A 457 -5.38 -2.92 -22.54
CA THR A 457 -4.97 -3.42 -23.84
C THR A 457 -5.99 -4.44 -24.30
N THR A 458 -6.39 -4.36 -25.56
CA THR A 458 -7.31 -5.33 -26.16
C THR A 458 -6.77 -6.75 -25.96
N PRO A 459 -7.55 -7.66 -25.35
CA PRO A 459 -7.16 -9.06 -25.23
C PRO A 459 -6.90 -9.68 -26.61
N GLY A 460 -5.80 -10.43 -26.74
CA GLY A 460 -5.53 -11.19 -27.96
C GLY A 460 -6.59 -12.26 -28.19
N SER A 461 -6.90 -12.54 -29.46
CA SER A 461 -7.81 -13.62 -29.86
C SER A 461 -7.22 -14.39 -31.05
N ALA A 462 -7.38 -15.71 -31.03
CA ALA A 462 -7.04 -16.56 -32.18
C ALA A 462 -8.12 -16.54 -33.27
N HIS A 463 -9.32 -16.04 -32.95
CA HIS A 463 -10.51 -16.14 -33.80
C HIS A 463 -11.03 -14.78 -34.28
N SER A 464 -10.55 -13.69 -33.69
CA SER A 464 -10.99 -12.33 -34.00
C SER A 464 -9.77 -11.41 -34.11
N PRO A 465 -9.74 -10.48 -35.09
CA PRO A 465 -8.66 -9.52 -35.21
C PRO A 465 -8.71 -8.40 -34.14
N GLY A 466 -9.78 -8.30 -33.34
CA GLY A 466 -9.93 -7.30 -32.28
C GLY A 466 -11.21 -7.50 -31.44
N GLN A 467 -11.72 -6.43 -30.86
CA GLN A 467 -13.04 -6.40 -30.21
C GLN A 467 -14.07 -5.76 -31.16
N PRO A 468 -15.28 -6.32 -31.30
CA PRO A 468 -16.29 -5.75 -32.17
C PRO A 468 -16.69 -4.34 -31.67
N ILE A 469 -16.86 -3.41 -32.61
CA ILE A 469 -17.24 -2.02 -32.31
C ILE A 469 -18.48 -1.56 -33.08
N ASN A 470 -19.25 -2.48 -33.66
CA ASN A 470 -20.36 -2.14 -34.55
C ASN A 470 -21.43 -1.26 -33.87
N ASP A 471 -22.09 -0.41 -34.66
CA ASP A 471 -23.15 0.52 -34.28
C ASP A 471 -24.24 -0.06 -33.34
N LYS A 472 -24.70 -1.28 -33.58
CA LYS A 472 -25.70 -1.97 -32.73
C LYS A 472 -25.11 -2.66 -31.49
N ALA A 473 -23.78 -2.77 -31.40
CA ALA A 473 -23.07 -3.47 -30.33
C ALA A 473 -21.78 -2.72 -29.95
N PRO A 474 -21.91 -1.54 -29.30
CA PRO A 474 -20.77 -0.70 -29.00
C PRO A 474 -19.85 -1.35 -27.96
N LEU A 475 -18.54 -1.16 -28.12
CA LEU A 475 -17.57 -1.61 -27.13
C LEU A 475 -17.56 -0.66 -25.94
N LYS A 476 -17.71 -1.21 -24.74
CA LYS A 476 -17.67 -0.47 -23.48
C LYS A 476 -16.48 -0.92 -22.66
N ILE A 477 -15.62 0.03 -22.30
CA ILE A 477 -14.42 -0.21 -21.50
C ILE A 477 -14.53 0.58 -20.21
N THR A 478 -14.48 -0.17 -19.10
CA THR A 478 -14.40 0.37 -17.75
C THR A 478 -13.29 -0.40 -17.03
N VAL A 479 -12.19 0.27 -16.72
CA VAL A 479 -11.09 -0.32 -15.93
C VAL A 479 -10.79 0.55 -14.71
N PRO A 480 -10.21 -0.02 -13.63
CA PRO A 480 -9.79 0.77 -12.48
C PRO A 480 -8.92 1.96 -12.88
N GLY A 481 -9.24 3.15 -12.37
CA GLY A 481 -8.56 4.39 -12.72
C GLY A 481 -9.22 5.22 -13.83
N MET A 482 -10.25 4.72 -14.51
CA MET A 482 -11.12 5.54 -15.37
C MET A 482 -12.25 6.16 -14.55
N GLN A 483 -12.50 7.46 -14.73
CA GLN A 483 -13.62 8.17 -14.09
C GLN A 483 -14.98 7.77 -14.68
N GLU A 484 -15.01 7.49 -15.98
CA GLU A 484 -16.21 7.17 -16.75
C GLU A 484 -15.99 5.93 -17.63
N THR A 485 -17.08 5.33 -18.13
CA THR A 485 -17.00 4.27 -19.13
C THR A 485 -16.67 4.87 -20.50
N LEU A 486 -15.62 4.38 -21.16
CA LEU A 486 -15.34 4.71 -22.55
C LEU A 486 -16.20 3.83 -23.45
N THR A 487 -17.08 4.44 -24.23
CA THR A 487 -17.90 3.77 -25.24
C THR A 487 -17.36 4.06 -26.63
N ILE A 488 -17.20 3.03 -27.45
CA ILE A 488 -16.57 3.09 -28.77
C ILE A 488 -17.51 2.47 -29.79
N VAL A 489 -17.79 3.21 -30.85
CA VAL A 489 -18.76 2.84 -31.89
C VAL A 489 -18.13 3.08 -33.26
N GLY A 490 -17.87 2.03 -34.02
CA GLY A 490 -17.51 2.08 -35.43
C GLY A 490 -18.74 2.27 -36.28
N GLU A 491 -18.65 3.16 -37.27
CA GLU A 491 -19.77 3.55 -38.12
C GLU A 491 -19.42 3.39 -39.60
N HIS A 492 -20.21 2.60 -40.31
CA HIS A 492 -19.98 2.20 -41.70
C HIS A 492 -20.32 3.23 -42.78
N THR A 493 -21.23 4.17 -42.49
CA THR A 493 -21.74 5.09 -43.52
C THR A 493 -20.81 6.27 -43.71
N ASN A 494 -20.23 6.76 -42.62
CA ASN A 494 -19.33 7.91 -42.61
C ASN A 494 -17.87 7.53 -42.31
N ASP A 495 -17.55 6.24 -42.20
CA ASP A 495 -16.21 5.68 -41.99
C ASP A 495 -15.43 6.34 -40.84
N TYR A 496 -16.04 6.40 -39.66
CA TYR A 496 -15.38 6.88 -38.45
C TYR A 496 -15.66 6.01 -37.22
N ILE A 497 -14.80 6.18 -36.21
CA ILE A 497 -15.06 5.70 -34.86
C ILE A 497 -15.56 6.88 -34.02
N GLN A 498 -16.71 6.71 -33.39
CA GLN A 498 -17.27 7.63 -32.39
C GLN A 498 -16.91 7.14 -30.99
N PHE A 499 -16.38 8.06 -30.19
CA PHE A 499 -16.02 7.84 -28.81
C PHE A 499 -16.95 8.64 -27.89
N TYR A 500 -17.26 8.07 -26.72
CA TYR A 500 -17.96 8.74 -25.64
C TYR A 500 -17.27 8.46 -24.30
N TYR A 501 -17.04 9.50 -23.51
CA TYR A 501 -16.47 9.41 -22.17
C TYR A 501 -17.18 10.42 -21.24
N GLY A 502 -18.09 9.92 -20.40
CA GLY A 502 -19.02 10.77 -19.66
C GLY A 502 -19.86 11.64 -20.60
N SER A 503 -19.79 12.96 -20.43
CA SER A 503 -20.47 13.92 -21.31
C SER A 503 -19.67 14.30 -22.57
N LYS A 504 -18.44 13.79 -22.73
CA LYS A 504 -17.58 14.11 -23.88
C LYS A 504 -17.82 13.14 -25.02
N ALA A 505 -17.87 13.66 -26.24
CA ALA A 505 -17.98 12.87 -27.46
C ALA A 505 -17.04 13.44 -28.53
N TRP A 506 -16.32 12.57 -29.25
CA TRP A 506 -15.45 12.96 -30.36
C TRP A 506 -15.33 11.81 -31.36
N ARG A 507 -14.87 12.12 -32.58
CA ARG A 507 -14.69 11.17 -33.69
C ARG A 507 -13.22 10.93 -33.97
N SER A 508 -12.91 9.81 -34.62
CA SER A 508 -11.56 9.51 -35.11
C SER A 508 -11.03 10.55 -36.10
N GLY A 509 -11.91 11.32 -36.75
CA GLY A 509 -11.56 12.45 -37.62
C GLY A 509 -11.36 13.79 -36.91
N ASP A 510 -11.69 13.91 -35.62
CA ASP A 510 -11.56 15.17 -34.90
C ASP A 510 -10.09 15.40 -34.52
N THR A 511 -9.42 16.34 -35.20
CA THR A 511 -7.98 16.63 -35.00
C THR A 511 -7.70 17.81 -34.07
N THR A 512 -8.74 18.46 -33.56
CA THR A 512 -8.68 19.65 -32.70
C THR A 512 -9.59 19.49 -31.50
N GLY A 513 -9.43 20.36 -30.49
CA GLY A 513 -10.17 20.26 -29.23
C GLY A 513 -9.49 19.39 -28.17
N ASP A 514 -10.19 19.21 -27.03
CA ASP A 514 -9.61 18.55 -25.87
C ASP A 514 -9.48 17.06 -26.02
N ALA A 515 -10.49 16.45 -26.66
CA ALA A 515 -10.47 15.09 -27.14
C ALA A 515 -10.28 15.10 -28.66
N LYS A 516 -9.22 14.45 -29.13
CA LYS A 516 -8.82 14.48 -30.54
C LYS A 516 -8.03 13.25 -30.93
N CYS A 517 -8.02 12.94 -32.22
CA CYS A 517 -7.30 11.82 -32.81
C CYS A 517 -6.44 12.28 -33.99
N ASN A 518 -5.33 11.58 -34.21
CA ASN A 518 -4.48 11.73 -35.38
C ASN A 518 -4.33 10.38 -36.09
N LEU A 519 -4.60 10.35 -37.40
CA LEU A 519 -4.36 9.18 -38.23
C LEU A 519 -2.85 8.90 -38.34
N LYS A 520 -2.45 7.65 -38.10
CA LYS A 520 -1.05 7.19 -38.13
C LYS A 520 -0.77 6.16 -39.22
N GLY A 521 -1.77 5.39 -39.59
CA GLY A 521 -1.67 4.40 -40.67
C GLY A 521 -3.05 4.17 -41.26
N ASP A 522 -3.10 4.01 -42.58
CA ASP A 522 -4.35 3.83 -43.33
C ASP A 522 -4.12 2.87 -44.48
N ASP A 523 -4.75 1.70 -44.41
CA ASP A 523 -4.91 0.77 -45.53
C ASP A 523 -6.38 0.47 -45.86
N TRP A 524 -7.29 1.35 -45.45
CA TRP A 524 -8.74 1.22 -45.63
C TRP A 524 -9.16 1.10 -47.10
N GLY A 525 -8.46 1.81 -48.00
CA GLY A 525 -8.68 1.69 -49.45
C GLY A 525 -8.28 0.33 -50.04
N LYS A 526 -7.72 -0.58 -49.24
CA LYS A 526 -7.25 -1.90 -49.68
C LYS A 526 -8.22 -3.04 -49.35
N GLY A 527 -9.41 -2.75 -48.84
CA GLY A 527 -10.54 -3.69 -48.89
C GLY A 527 -11.73 -3.30 -48.03
N PRO A 528 -12.90 -3.98 -48.15
CA PRO A 528 -13.29 -5.01 -49.11
C PRO A 528 -14.52 -4.65 -49.99
N THR A 529 -14.54 -5.12 -51.23
CA THR A 529 -15.80 -5.36 -51.98
C THR A 529 -15.72 -6.67 -52.78
N GLY A 530 -16.73 -7.54 -52.62
CA GLY A 530 -16.97 -8.76 -53.45
C GLY A 530 -16.37 -10.10 -52.98
N CYS A 531 -16.01 -10.26 -51.71
CA CYS A 531 -14.97 -11.21 -51.28
C CYS A 531 -15.39 -12.68 -51.13
N PRO A 532 -14.53 -13.62 -51.59
CA PRO A 532 -13.68 -14.41 -50.66
C PRO A 532 -12.18 -14.14 -50.87
N ASN A 533 -11.40 -14.12 -49.78
CA ASN A 533 -9.93 -13.90 -49.66
C ASN A 533 -9.41 -12.45 -49.65
N ALA A 534 -10.24 -11.41 -49.51
CA ALA A 534 -9.69 -10.08 -49.27
C ALA A 534 -9.08 -10.00 -47.86
N MET A 535 -7.89 -9.41 -47.77
CA MET A 535 -7.24 -9.13 -46.50
C MET A 535 -8.03 -8.06 -45.75
N ALA A 536 -8.08 -8.16 -44.43
CA ALA A 536 -8.70 -7.13 -43.59
C ALA A 536 -8.00 -5.79 -43.83
N ALA A 537 -8.80 -4.73 -43.94
CA ALA A 537 -8.31 -3.36 -44.04
C ALA A 537 -8.31 -2.72 -42.65
N SER A 538 -7.50 -1.69 -42.44
CA SER A 538 -7.33 -1.08 -41.12
C SER A 538 -6.93 0.39 -41.16
N ARG A 539 -7.24 1.07 -40.07
CA ARG A 539 -6.77 2.43 -39.81
C ARG A 539 -6.31 2.52 -38.38
N THR A 540 -5.16 3.15 -38.16
CA THR A 540 -4.62 3.35 -36.82
C THR A 540 -4.65 4.83 -36.46
N PHE A 541 -5.23 5.13 -35.30
CA PHE A 541 -5.34 6.47 -34.76
C PHE A 541 -4.62 6.55 -33.42
N GLU A 542 -3.95 7.67 -33.18
CA GLU A 542 -3.52 8.09 -31.85
C GLU A 542 -4.44 9.18 -31.35
N CYS A 543 -5.22 8.85 -30.33
CA CYS A 543 -6.17 9.71 -29.68
C CYS A 543 -5.65 10.18 -28.33
N GLN A 544 -6.08 11.36 -27.93
CA GLN A 544 -5.97 11.86 -26.57
C GLN A 544 -7.32 12.38 -26.13
N PHE A 545 -7.66 12.20 -24.85
CA PHE A 545 -8.89 12.73 -24.28
C PHE A 545 -8.69 13.01 -22.79
N PRO A 546 -9.46 13.95 -22.21
CA PRO A 546 -9.38 14.23 -20.78
C PRO A 546 -9.90 13.04 -19.98
N CYS A 547 -9.10 12.60 -19.01
CA CYS A 547 -9.37 11.58 -18.02
C CYS A 547 -8.56 11.96 -16.75
#